data_AF-A0A2V8F9U7-F1
#
_entry.id   AF-A0A2V8F9U7-F1
#
_cell.length_a   1.000
_cell.length_b   1.000
_cell.length_c   1.000
_cell.angle_alpha   90.00
_cell.angle_beta   90.00
_cell.angle_gamma   90.00
#
_symmetry.space_group_name_H-M   'P 1'
#
loop_
_entity.id
_entity.type
_entity.pdbx_description
1 polymer ?
#
loop_
_entity_poly.entity_id
_entity_poly.type
_entity_poly.pdbx_seq_one_letter_code
_entity_poly.pdbx_strand_id
1 'polypeptide(L)'
;MTSSDSFSIEPGNVASQIDAAYAQLGQLQFADALWSRRLDVWTSDPPTQQKIAQRLGWLSVLDFVTPQIDRLRGFAEGVRGEGFTDVVLLGMGGSSLAPEVMHQILGVAPGWPRFRMLDSTDPVAVRDAMSHAESSLFILASKSGTTIEPNVMAAEASRRIEAAGHGPWGSRFVAITDESTALHRRALAERFRNIFVNPSDIGGRYSALSFFGLVPASLMGVDLDRLLSSARAMADACRAADPRGNPGRALGALMGAAAGTGRYKLTLVVPDRLASFGLWVEQLVAESTGKEGKGIVPIANESPLARYGDDRAAVAVHKGEEAPDGFIVERLRASGAPMAMLRMPDAAALGAEFFRWEVATAAAGRLLDINPFDEPNVQQAKDATMALLSTYVPERRLPFPEPHASRNGVRLTLSQAALERLGSDTPERFLRV
;
A
#
# COMPACT_ATOMS: atom_id res chain seq x y z
N MET A 1 -0.60 26.59 -15.10
CA MET A 1 0.24 26.64 -13.90
C MET A 1 1.54 25.93 -14.22
N THR A 2 2.68 26.59 -14.05
CA THR A 2 4.01 25.99 -14.22
C THR A 2 4.25 24.96 -13.11
N SER A 3 5.02 23.90 -13.35
CA SER A 3 5.20 22.79 -12.39
C SER A 3 5.87 23.19 -11.06
N SER A 4 6.44 24.40 -10.97
CA SER A 4 7.17 24.92 -9.80
C SER A 4 6.32 25.09 -8.55
N ASP A 5 5.01 25.29 -8.67
CA ASP A 5 4.15 25.68 -7.53
C ASP A 5 3.48 24.48 -6.85
N SER A 6 3.72 23.27 -7.35
CA SER A 6 3.05 22.04 -6.88
C SER A 6 3.84 21.29 -5.79
N PHE A 7 5.11 21.64 -5.59
CA PHE A 7 6.03 20.95 -4.71
C PHE A 7 7.10 21.91 -4.18
N SER A 8 7.31 21.95 -2.87
CA SER A 8 8.45 22.67 -2.27
C SER A 8 8.98 21.94 -1.05
N ILE A 9 10.22 22.27 -0.66
CA ILE A 9 10.87 21.75 0.53
C ILE A 9 11.25 22.92 1.43
N GLU A 10 10.79 22.86 2.68
CA GLU A 10 11.30 23.62 3.81
C GLU A 10 12.36 22.74 4.50
N PRO A 11 13.67 23.01 4.32
CA PRO A 11 14.71 22.06 4.74
C PRO A 11 14.90 21.96 6.26
N GLY A 12 14.25 22.83 7.04
CA GLY A 12 14.40 22.88 8.49
C GLY A 12 15.87 23.02 8.90
N ASN A 13 16.29 22.24 9.89
CA ASN A 13 17.68 22.20 10.37
C ASN A 13 18.57 21.14 9.68
N VAL A 14 18.13 20.55 8.56
CA VAL A 14 18.89 19.50 7.83
C VAL A 14 19.22 19.87 6.38
N ALA A 15 19.29 21.16 6.06
CA ALA A 15 19.55 21.65 4.70
C ALA A 15 20.82 21.07 4.07
N SER A 16 21.94 21.04 4.83
CA SER A 16 23.21 20.50 4.32
C SER A 16 23.16 19.00 4.07
N GLN A 17 22.39 18.25 4.86
CA GLN A 17 22.19 16.81 4.65
C GLN A 17 21.29 16.53 3.45
N ILE A 18 20.28 17.36 3.21
CA ILE A 18 19.47 17.29 1.97
C ILE A 18 20.35 17.57 0.75
N ASP A 19 21.22 18.58 0.79
CA ASP A 19 22.18 18.85 -0.29
C ASP A 19 23.18 17.71 -0.51
N ALA A 20 23.66 17.07 0.57
CA ALA A 20 24.49 15.88 0.47
C ALA A 20 23.74 14.70 -0.17
N ALA A 21 22.48 14.49 0.21
CA ALA A 21 21.62 13.46 -0.40
C ALA A 21 21.40 13.74 -1.90
N TYR A 22 21.21 15.00 -2.30
CA TYR A 22 21.17 15.39 -3.71
C TYR A 22 22.47 15.07 -4.43
N ALA A 23 23.61 15.43 -3.85
CA ALA A 23 24.91 15.13 -4.44
C ALA A 23 25.12 13.61 -4.63
N GLN A 24 24.77 12.81 -3.62
CA GLN A 24 24.84 11.34 -3.69
C GLN A 24 23.95 10.77 -4.79
N LEU A 25 22.67 11.17 -4.85
CA LEU A 25 21.75 10.75 -5.92
C LEU A 25 22.21 11.22 -7.32
N GLY A 26 22.93 12.34 -7.40
CA GLY A 26 23.55 12.84 -8.62
C GLY A 26 24.74 11.98 -9.06
N GLN A 27 25.65 11.66 -8.13
CA GLN A 27 26.82 10.80 -8.38
C GLN A 27 26.43 9.39 -8.80
N LEU A 28 25.35 8.85 -8.21
CA LEU A 28 24.78 7.56 -8.59
C LEU A 28 24.06 7.58 -9.94
N GLN A 29 23.90 8.75 -10.56
CA GLN A 29 23.05 8.96 -11.73
C GLN A 29 21.66 8.31 -11.52
N PHE A 30 21.09 8.49 -10.33
CA PHE A 30 20.01 7.63 -9.83
C PHE A 30 18.78 7.61 -10.75
N ALA A 31 18.41 8.73 -11.37
CA ALA A 31 17.29 8.77 -12.32
C ALA A 31 17.56 7.84 -13.51
N ASP A 32 18.70 7.98 -14.18
CA ASP A 32 19.11 7.11 -15.28
C ASP A 32 19.16 5.64 -14.83
N ALA A 33 19.80 5.36 -13.69
CA ALA A 33 19.91 4.01 -13.15
C ALA A 33 18.53 3.38 -12.86
N LEU A 34 17.60 4.14 -12.27
CA LEU A 34 16.24 3.68 -12.01
C LEU A 34 15.51 3.36 -13.32
N TRP A 35 15.46 4.31 -14.26
CA TRP A 35 14.72 4.17 -15.51
C TRP A 35 15.29 3.12 -16.46
N SER A 36 16.61 2.91 -16.44
CA SER A 36 17.29 1.83 -17.17
C SER A 36 17.33 0.51 -16.40
N ARG A 37 16.74 0.45 -15.20
CA ARG A 37 16.69 -0.72 -14.31
C ARG A 37 18.07 -1.27 -13.97
N ARG A 38 19.09 -0.41 -13.85
CA ARG A 38 20.43 -0.79 -13.39
C ARG A 38 20.36 -1.33 -11.97
N LEU A 39 20.98 -2.49 -11.75
CA LEU A 39 20.89 -3.23 -10.49
C LEU A 39 22.07 -2.94 -9.54
N ASP A 40 23.22 -2.57 -10.11
CA ASP A 40 24.45 -2.20 -9.41
C ASP A 40 24.28 -0.97 -8.53
N VAL A 41 23.32 -0.09 -8.85
CA VAL A 41 23.00 1.07 -8.03
C VAL A 41 22.46 0.66 -6.66
N TRP A 42 21.82 -0.50 -6.52
CA TRP A 42 21.17 -0.94 -5.28
C TRP A 42 22.07 -1.78 -4.38
N THR A 43 22.80 -2.72 -4.97
CA THR A 43 23.63 -3.68 -4.25
C THR A 43 24.61 -4.35 -5.21
N SER A 44 25.74 -4.83 -4.69
CA SER A 44 26.67 -5.70 -5.40
C SER A 44 26.34 -7.19 -5.26
N ASP A 45 25.37 -7.56 -4.42
CA ASP A 45 24.98 -8.95 -4.16
C ASP A 45 24.09 -9.52 -5.30
N PRO A 46 24.55 -10.49 -6.10
CA PRO A 46 23.80 -10.96 -7.27
C PRO A 46 22.42 -11.59 -6.95
N PRO A 47 22.25 -12.42 -5.89
CA PRO A 47 20.92 -12.89 -5.48
C PRO A 47 19.94 -11.76 -5.16
N THR A 48 20.40 -10.70 -4.48
CA THR A 48 19.55 -9.54 -4.19
C THR A 48 19.25 -8.73 -5.44
N GLN A 49 20.22 -8.55 -6.35
CA GLN A 49 19.98 -7.94 -7.67
C GLN A 49 18.88 -8.66 -8.44
N GLN A 50 18.88 -10.01 -8.46
CA GLN A 50 17.84 -10.79 -9.14
C GLN A 50 16.45 -10.56 -8.52
N LYS A 51 16.36 -10.49 -7.18
CA LYS A 51 15.10 -10.17 -6.49
C LYS A 51 14.61 -8.77 -6.85
N ILE A 52 15.50 -7.78 -6.93
CA ILE A 52 15.16 -6.40 -7.33
C ILE A 52 14.70 -6.35 -8.78
N ALA A 53 15.39 -7.04 -9.69
CA ALA A 53 15.02 -7.09 -11.11
C ALA A 53 13.57 -7.55 -11.31
N GLN A 54 13.09 -8.44 -10.45
CA GLN A 54 11.71 -8.96 -10.44
C GLN A 54 10.70 -8.04 -9.72
N ARG A 55 11.06 -6.78 -9.44
CA ARG A 55 10.21 -5.81 -8.72
C ARG A 55 10.20 -4.41 -9.34
N LEU A 56 10.84 -4.21 -10.49
CA LEU A 56 10.95 -2.90 -11.16
C LEU A 56 9.93 -2.68 -12.30
N GLY A 57 8.96 -3.58 -12.46
CA GLY A 57 7.93 -3.50 -13.51
C GLY A 57 7.03 -2.26 -13.40
N TRP A 58 6.89 -1.69 -12.21
CA TRP A 58 6.08 -0.50 -11.95
C TRP A 58 6.56 0.72 -12.76
N LEU A 59 7.85 0.78 -13.10
CA LEU A 59 8.41 1.87 -13.93
C LEU A 59 7.83 1.93 -15.34
N SER A 60 7.34 0.81 -15.87
CA SER A 60 6.68 0.72 -17.19
C SER A 60 5.19 0.44 -17.08
N VAL A 61 4.59 0.56 -15.89
CA VAL A 61 3.18 0.20 -15.67
C VAL A 61 2.24 1.02 -16.55
N LEU A 62 2.55 2.31 -16.75
CA LEU A 62 1.75 3.19 -17.58
C LEU A 62 1.77 2.78 -19.05
N ASP A 63 2.91 2.29 -19.57
CA ASP A 63 3.02 1.80 -20.95
C ASP A 63 2.24 0.49 -21.12
N PHE A 64 2.18 -0.34 -20.07
CA PHE A 64 1.42 -1.57 -20.04
C PHE A 64 -0.10 -1.36 -20.00
N VAL A 65 -0.59 -0.43 -19.16
CA VAL A 65 -2.04 -0.24 -18.93
C VAL A 65 -2.70 0.71 -19.91
N THR A 66 -1.98 1.68 -20.48
CA THR A 66 -2.59 2.68 -21.41
C THR A 66 -3.28 2.01 -22.61
N PRO A 67 -2.68 1.01 -23.29
CA PRO A 67 -3.35 0.31 -24.39
C PRO A 67 -4.57 -0.54 -23.96
N GLN A 68 -4.77 -0.74 -22.65
CA GLN A 68 -5.83 -1.59 -22.09
C GLN A 68 -7.05 -0.77 -21.62
N ILE A 69 -7.02 0.56 -21.72
CA ILE A 69 -8.09 1.44 -21.21
C ILE A 69 -9.45 1.08 -21.82
N ASP A 70 -9.53 0.87 -23.13
CA ASP A 70 -10.79 0.51 -23.79
C ASP A 70 -11.29 -0.88 -23.38
N ARG A 71 -10.38 -1.83 -23.11
CA ARG A 71 -10.74 -3.14 -22.55
C ARG A 71 -11.36 -2.99 -21.15
N LEU A 72 -10.75 -2.17 -20.29
CA LEU A 72 -11.25 -1.89 -18.95
C LEU A 72 -12.63 -1.21 -19.00
N ARG A 73 -12.77 -0.18 -19.83
CA ARG A 73 -14.02 0.55 -20.04
C ARG A 73 -15.12 -0.38 -20.56
N GLY A 74 -14.85 -1.16 -21.61
CA GLY A 74 -15.80 -2.10 -22.18
C GLY A 74 -16.24 -3.17 -21.19
N PHE A 75 -15.30 -3.69 -20.38
CA PHE A 75 -15.62 -4.63 -19.31
C PHE A 75 -16.53 -4.01 -18.25
N ALA A 76 -16.17 -2.81 -17.77
CA ALA A 76 -16.90 -2.13 -16.71
C ALA A 76 -18.31 -1.70 -17.15
N GLU A 77 -18.45 -1.23 -18.39
CA GLU A 77 -19.73 -0.94 -19.03
C GLU A 77 -20.62 -2.18 -19.18
N GLY A 78 -20.04 -3.34 -19.53
CA GLY A 78 -20.75 -4.61 -19.55
C GLY A 78 -21.30 -4.99 -18.16
N VAL A 79 -20.47 -4.89 -17.12
CA VAL A 79 -20.89 -5.13 -15.73
C VAL A 79 -22.02 -4.17 -15.32
N ARG A 80 -21.91 -2.89 -15.66
CA ARG A 80 -22.96 -1.89 -15.39
C ARG A 80 -24.27 -2.24 -16.10
N GLY A 81 -24.21 -2.62 -17.38
CA GLY A 81 -25.38 -2.98 -18.18
C GLY A 81 -26.10 -4.26 -17.73
N GLU A 82 -25.39 -5.19 -17.08
CA GLU A 82 -25.95 -6.43 -16.54
C GLU A 82 -26.69 -6.26 -15.19
N GLY A 83 -26.66 -5.06 -14.59
CA GLY A 83 -27.45 -4.75 -13.40
C GLY A 83 -26.86 -5.22 -12.07
N PHE A 84 -25.55 -5.47 -12.01
CA PHE A 84 -24.87 -5.66 -10.72
C PHE A 84 -25.03 -4.40 -9.85
N THR A 85 -25.41 -4.58 -8.58
CA THR A 85 -25.63 -3.45 -7.65
C THR A 85 -24.40 -3.12 -6.82
N ASP A 86 -23.52 -4.12 -6.63
CA ASP A 86 -22.35 -4.03 -5.77
C ASP A 86 -21.14 -4.69 -6.45
N VAL A 87 -19.96 -4.15 -6.22
CA VAL A 87 -18.66 -4.73 -6.54
C VAL A 87 -17.91 -4.91 -5.22
N VAL A 88 -17.54 -6.14 -4.91
CA VAL A 88 -16.85 -6.49 -3.67
C VAL A 88 -15.43 -6.95 -4.00
N LEU A 89 -14.44 -6.16 -3.58
CA LEU A 89 -13.03 -6.48 -3.74
C LEU A 89 -12.55 -7.32 -2.56
N LEU A 90 -12.08 -8.54 -2.86
CA LEU A 90 -11.47 -9.47 -1.92
C LEU A 90 -9.95 -9.44 -2.13
N GLY A 91 -9.23 -8.75 -1.26
CA GLY A 91 -7.78 -8.56 -1.38
C GLY A 91 -7.15 -8.14 -0.07
N MET A 92 -5.81 -8.14 -0.02
CA MET A 92 -5.04 -7.71 1.15
C MET A 92 -3.89 -6.80 0.74
N GLY A 93 -3.59 -5.80 1.57
CA GLY A 93 -2.44 -4.92 1.41
C GLY A 93 -2.41 -4.25 0.04
N GLY A 94 -1.30 -4.39 -0.69
CA GLY A 94 -1.14 -3.77 -2.01
C GLY A 94 -2.17 -4.19 -3.07
N SER A 95 -2.89 -5.29 -2.87
CA SER A 95 -3.97 -5.74 -3.77
C SER A 95 -5.34 -5.12 -3.46
N SER A 96 -5.47 -4.34 -2.38
CA SER A 96 -6.75 -3.77 -1.93
C SER A 96 -6.69 -2.29 -1.55
N LEU A 97 -5.57 -1.82 -0.99
CA LEU A 97 -5.48 -0.47 -0.43
C LEU A 97 -5.61 0.64 -1.48
N ALA A 98 -4.91 0.53 -2.63
CA ALA A 98 -5.01 1.55 -3.68
C ALA A 98 -6.44 1.70 -4.25
N PRO A 99 -7.17 0.61 -4.57
CA PRO A 99 -8.61 0.68 -4.84
C PRO A 99 -9.43 1.39 -3.78
N GLU A 100 -9.19 1.12 -2.50
CA GLU A 100 -9.92 1.79 -1.42
C GLU A 100 -9.58 3.28 -1.30
N VAL A 101 -8.32 3.66 -1.53
CA VAL A 101 -7.94 5.07 -1.63
C VAL A 101 -8.68 5.76 -2.77
N MET A 102 -8.72 5.14 -3.95
CA MET A 102 -9.48 5.66 -5.09
C MET A 102 -10.97 5.76 -4.76
N HIS A 103 -11.56 4.75 -4.11
CA HIS A 103 -12.96 4.77 -3.69
C HIS A 103 -13.26 5.94 -2.75
N GLN A 104 -12.46 6.14 -1.70
CA GLN A 104 -12.68 7.18 -0.70
C GLN A 104 -12.45 8.61 -1.25
N ILE A 105 -11.53 8.78 -2.19
CA ILE A 105 -11.14 10.10 -2.71
C ILE A 105 -11.89 10.48 -3.99
N LEU A 106 -12.04 9.54 -4.93
CA LEU A 106 -12.68 9.76 -6.23
C LEU A 106 -14.18 9.42 -6.21
N GLY A 107 -14.61 8.57 -5.27
CA GLY A 107 -15.99 8.11 -5.16
C GLY A 107 -16.38 7.11 -6.24
N VAL A 108 -17.66 6.75 -6.19
CA VAL A 108 -18.33 5.97 -7.23
C VAL A 108 -19.16 6.92 -8.08
N ALA A 109 -18.99 6.87 -9.40
CA ALA A 109 -19.74 7.72 -10.32
C ALA A 109 -21.24 7.34 -10.33
N PRO A 110 -22.16 8.31 -10.55
CA PRO A 110 -23.59 8.02 -10.61
C PRO A 110 -23.92 6.93 -11.64
N GLY A 111 -24.78 5.99 -11.25
CA GLY A 111 -25.20 4.86 -12.11
C GLY A 111 -24.23 3.67 -12.14
N TRP A 112 -23.11 3.73 -11.43
CA TRP A 112 -22.18 2.61 -11.25
C TRP A 112 -22.51 1.79 -9.99
N PRO A 113 -22.14 0.49 -9.94
CA PRO A 113 -22.34 -0.34 -8.76
C PRO A 113 -21.59 0.21 -7.55
N ARG A 114 -22.18 0.04 -6.36
CA ARG A 114 -21.50 0.39 -5.10
C ARG A 114 -20.21 -0.40 -4.97
N PHE A 115 -19.15 0.22 -4.49
CA PHE A 115 -17.89 -0.47 -4.25
C PHE A 115 -17.71 -0.77 -2.76
N ARG A 116 -17.20 -1.97 -2.45
CA ARG A 116 -16.75 -2.34 -1.10
C ARG A 116 -15.45 -3.10 -1.17
N MET A 117 -14.48 -2.69 -0.37
CA MET A 117 -13.30 -3.51 -0.09
C MET A 117 -13.59 -4.42 1.11
N LEU A 118 -13.14 -5.68 1.05
CA LEU A 118 -13.08 -6.60 2.16
C LEU A 118 -11.65 -7.15 2.29
N ASP A 119 -10.91 -6.60 3.26
CA ASP A 119 -9.52 -6.95 3.61
C ASP A 119 -9.39 -7.38 5.08
N SER A 120 -10.51 -7.71 5.73
CA SER A 120 -10.56 -8.09 7.13
C SER A 120 -11.36 -9.37 7.34
N THR A 121 -10.84 -10.27 8.17
CA THR A 121 -11.56 -11.48 8.60
C THR A 121 -12.53 -11.21 9.76
N ASP A 122 -12.75 -9.95 10.14
CA ASP A 122 -13.74 -9.57 11.15
C ASP A 122 -15.15 -10.03 10.72
N PRO A 123 -15.88 -10.80 11.54
CA PRO A 123 -17.21 -11.31 11.19
C PRO A 123 -18.27 -10.23 10.88
N VAL A 124 -18.13 -9.02 11.41
CA VAL A 124 -19.01 -7.87 11.10
C VAL A 124 -18.68 -7.34 9.72
N ALA A 125 -17.40 -7.11 9.42
CA ALA A 125 -16.97 -6.64 8.10
C ALA A 125 -17.35 -7.64 6.99
N VAL A 126 -17.10 -8.94 7.22
CA VAL A 126 -17.49 -10.00 6.28
C VAL A 126 -19.00 -10.03 6.06
N ARG A 127 -19.80 -9.89 7.13
CA ARG A 127 -21.27 -9.91 7.00
C ARG A 127 -21.78 -8.71 6.21
N ASP A 128 -21.23 -7.53 6.45
CA ASP A 128 -21.61 -6.32 5.72
C ASP A 128 -21.24 -6.43 4.23
N ALA A 129 -19.99 -6.78 3.92
CA ALA A 129 -19.52 -6.94 2.55
C ALA A 129 -20.31 -7.99 1.76
N MET A 130 -20.81 -9.02 2.46
CA MET A 130 -21.57 -10.12 1.86
C MET A 130 -23.10 -9.93 1.92
N SER A 131 -23.58 -8.74 2.31
CA SER A 131 -25.02 -8.46 2.50
C SER A 131 -25.84 -8.54 1.21
N HIS A 132 -25.22 -8.30 0.05
CA HIS A 132 -25.88 -8.27 -1.27
C HIS A 132 -25.24 -9.27 -2.25
N ALA A 133 -24.69 -10.38 -1.75
CA ALA A 133 -23.89 -11.30 -2.56
C ALA A 133 -24.58 -11.82 -3.85
N GLU A 134 -25.91 -11.91 -3.86
CA GLU A 134 -26.73 -12.32 -5.01
C GLU A 134 -26.75 -11.30 -6.17
N SER A 135 -26.52 -10.02 -5.89
CA SER A 135 -26.46 -8.93 -6.87
C SER A 135 -25.05 -8.32 -6.98
N SER A 136 -24.06 -8.93 -6.32
CA SER A 136 -22.66 -8.50 -6.36
C SER A 136 -21.85 -9.16 -7.48
N LEU A 137 -20.89 -8.41 -8.01
CA LEU A 137 -19.70 -8.91 -8.68
C LEU A 137 -18.55 -8.97 -7.66
N PHE A 138 -17.80 -10.06 -7.62
CA PHE A 138 -16.64 -10.22 -6.74
C PHE A 138 -15.34 -10.10 -7.53
N ILE A 139 -14.40 -9.32 -7.00
CA ILE A 139 -13.03 -9.26 -7.51
C ILE A 139 -12.14 -10.02 -6.53
N LEU A 140 -11.56 -11.13 -6.95
CA LEU A 140 -10.53 -11.82 -6.18
C LEU A 140 -9.16 -11.31 -6.64
N ALA A 141 -8.52 -10.51 -5.78
CA ALA A 141 -7.26 -9.83 -6.08
C ALA A 141 -6.12 -10.42 -5.24
N SER A 142 -5.21 -11.16 -5.89
CA SER A 142 -4.02 -11.70 -5.24
C SER A 142 -2.95 -12.02 -6.28
N LYS A 143 -1.73 -11.52 -6.06
CA LYS A 143 -0.57 -11.82 -6.91
C LYS A 143 -0.33 -13.33 -6.99
N SER A 144 -0.12 -13.99 -5.85
CA SER A 144 0.16 -15.44 -5.80
C SER A 144 -1.08 -16.32 -5.95
N GLY A 145 -2.25 -15.79 -5.56
CA GLY A 145 -3.47 -16.57 -5.41
C GLY A 145 -3.52 -17.45 -4.17
N THR A 146 -2.55 -17.35 -3.27
CA THR A 146 -2.43 -18.21 -2.08
C THR A 146 -2.67 -17.47 -0.76
N THR A 147 -2.91 -16.16 -0.80
CA THR A 147 -3.28 -15.38 0.39
C THR A 147 -4.56 -15.95 1.00
N ILE A 148 -4.54 -16.26 2.30
CA ILE A 148 -5.58 -17.08 2.96
C ILE A 148 -6.89 -16.28 3.03
N GLU A 149 -6.81 -15.05 3.50
CA GLU A 149 -7.91 -14.15 3.78
C GLU A 149 -8.84 -13.98 2.57
N PRO A 150 -8.37 -13.52 1.38
CA PRO A 150 -9.24 -13.35 0.23
C PRO A 150 -9.76 -14.68 -0.34
N ASN A 151 -9.01 -15.78 -0.19
CA ASN A 151 -9.49 -17.09 -0.63
C ASN A 151 -10.63 -17.62 0.23
N VAL A 152 -10.56 -17.43 1.56
CA VAL A 152 -11.65 -17.80 2.48
C VAL A 152 -12.88 -16.93 2.24
N MET A 153 -12.69 -15.63 2.00
CA MET A 153 -13.78 -14.72 1.64
C MET A 153 -14.44 -15.11 0.31
N ALA A 154 -13.64 -15.51 -0.69
CA ALA A 154 -14.16 -15.99 -1.96
C ALA A 154 -14.99 -17.25 -1.79
N ALA A 155 -14.57 -18.20 -0.94
CA ALA A 155 -15.35 -19.40 -0.63
C ALA A 155 -16.70 -19.06 0.03
N GLU A 156 -16.73 -18.09 0.96
CA GLU A 156 -17.98 -17.62 1.57
C GLU A 156 -18.90 -16.94 0.56
N ALA A 157 -18.36 -16.10 -0.32
CA ALA A 157 -19.12 -15.46 -1.41
C ALA A 157 -19.74 -16.52 -2.35
N SER A 158 -18.95 -17.49 -2.81
CA SER A 158 -19.43 -18.60 -3.64
C SER A 158 -20.57 -19.37 -2.96
N ARG A 159 -20.42 -19.70 -1.67
CA ARG A 159 -21.46 -20.38 -0.88
C ARG A 159 -22.77 -19.58 -0.83
N ARG A 160 -22.69 -18.26 -0.67
CA ARG A 160 -23.89 -17.39 -0.64
C ARG A 160 -24.56 -17.27 -2.00
N ILE A 161 -23.78 -17.13 -3.07
CA ILE A 161 -24.29 -17.10 -4.44
C ILE A 161 -25.03 -18.40 -4.77
N GLU A 162 -24.45 -19.55 -4.41
CA GLU A 162 -25.07 -20.86 -4.62
C GLU A 162 -26.34 -21.03 -3.78
N ALA A 163 -26.31 -20.64 -2.50
CA ALA A 163 -27.48 -20.71 -1.62
C ALA A 163 -28.65 -19.83 -2.12
N ALA A 164 -28.36 -18.74 -2.82
CA ALA A 164 -29.34 -17.88 -3.47
C ALA A 164 -29.82 -18.41 -4.84
N GLY A 165 -29.31 -19.55 -5.32
CA GLY A 165 -29.71 -20.15 -6.59
C GLY A 165 -29.06 -19.52 -7.83
N HIS A 166 -28.00 -18.74 -7.67
CA HIS A 166 -27.30 -18.03 -8.75
C HIS A 166 -26.04 -18.75 -9.28
N GLY A 167 -26.01 -20.09 -9.20
CA GLY A 167 -24.93 -20.90 -9.79
C GLY A 167 -25.01 -20.96 -11.33
N PRO A 168 -23.89 -21.18 -12.04
CA PRO A 168 -22.52 -21.30 -11.55
C PRO A 168 -21.91 -19.94 -11.17
N TRP A 169 -21.32 -19.87 -9.98
CA TRP A 169 -20.86 -18.62 -9.35
C TRP A 169 -19.63 -18.00 -10.00
N GLY A 170 -18.82 -18.76 -10.76
CA GLY A 170 -17.61 -18.23 -11.43
C GLY A 170 -17.91 -17.04 -12.36
N SER A 171 -19.08 -17.02 -12.99
CA SER A 171 -19.56 -15.89 -13.81
C SER A 171 -19.74 -14.57 -13.02
N ARG A 172 -19.68 -14.60 -11.69
CA ARG A 172 -19.74 -13.44 -10.80
C ARG A 172 -18.38 -13.09 -10.20
N PHE A 173 -17.31 -13.74 -10.63
CA PHE A 173 -15.95 -13.48 -10.17
C PHE A 173 -15.05 -12.95 -11.27
N VAL A 174 -14.17 -12.04 -10.88
CA VAL A 174 -13.05 -11.53 -11.67
C VAL A 174 -11.77 -11.84 -10.91
N ALA A 175 -10.73 -12.31 -11.60
CA ALA A 175 -9.41 -12.47 -11.00
C ALA A 175 -8.50 -11.31 -11.43
N ILE A 176 -7.76 -10.75 -10.47
CA ILE A 176 -6.60 -9.89 -10.73
C ILE A 176 -5.38 -10.57 -10.12
N THR A 177 -4.43 -10.98 -10.97
CA THR A 177 -3.34 -11.87 -10.59
C THR A 177 -2.17 -11.81 -11.56
N ASP A 178 -1.17 -12.65 -11.37
CA ASP A 178 -0.07 -12.86 -12.32
C ASP A 178 -0.30 -14.11 -13.17
N GLU A 179 0.43 -14.18 -14.29
CA GLU A 179 0.46 -15.33 -15.19
C GLU A 179 0.86 -16.61 -14.43
N SER A 180 0.27 -17.74 -14.81
CA SER A 180 0.59 -19.07 -14.25
C SER A 180 0.56 -19.22 -12.71
N THR A 181 -0.13 -18.37 -11.96
CA THR A 181 -0.27 -18.51 -10.50
C THR A 181 -1.42 -19.44 -10.10
N ALA A 182 -1.58 -19.67 -8.79
CA ALA A 182 -2.69 -20.48 -8.28
C ALA A 182 -4.05 -19.87 -8.61
N LEU A 183 -4.18 -18.53 -8.47
CA LEU A 183 -5.41 -17.82 -8.79
C LEU A 183 -5.65 -17.79 -10.31
N HIS A 184 -4.61 -17.65 -11.13
CA HIS A 184 -4.80 -17.73 -12.59
C HIS A 184 -5.37 -19.09 -13.01
N ARG A 185 -4.77 -20.19 -12.54
CA ARG A 185 -5.28 -21.55 -12.82
C ARG A 185 -6.69 -21.77 -12.30
N ARG A 186 -6.96 -21.30 -11.08
CA ARG A 186 -8.29 -21.38 -10.45
C ARG A 186 -9.34 -20.64 -11.30
N ALA A 187 -9.05 -19.40 -11.68
CA ALA A 187 -9.96 -18.57 -12.45
C ALA A 187 -10.30 -19.19 -13.82
N LEU A 188 -9.33 -19.84 -14.48
CA LEU A 188 -9.58 -20.61 -15.71
C LEU A 188 -10.46 -21.84 -15.45
N ALA A 189 -10.12 -22.64 -14.43
CA ALA A 189 -10.84 -23.87 -14.09
C ALA A 189 -12.29 -23.62 -13.67
N GLU A 190 -12.52 -22.57 -12.88
CA GLU A 190 -13.81 -22.17 -12.33
C GLU A 190 -14.57 -21.20 -13.26
N ARG A 191 -14.01 -20.91 -14.44
CA ARG A 191 -14.62 -20.05 -15.48
C ARG A 191 -15.03 -18.67 -14.95
N PHE A 192 -14.08 -18.00 -14.32
CA PHE A 192 -14.27 -16.61 -13.90
C PHE A 192 -14.62 -15.75 -15.10
N ARG A 193 -15.47 -14.75 -14.87
CA ARG A 193 -15.96 -13.82 -15.91
C ARG A 193 -14.81 -13.17 -16.67
N ASN A 194 -13.75 -12.79 -15.96
CA ASN A 194 -12.55 -12.22 -16.57
C ASN A 194 -11.32 -12.50 -15.70
N ILE A 195 -10.15 -12.45 -16.35
CA ILE A 195 -8.85 -12.59 -15.73
C ILE A 195 -7.98 -11.44 -16.22
N PHE A 196 -7.55 -10.59 -15.28
CA PHE A 196 -6.63 -9.50 -15.51
C PHE A 196 -5.25 -9.90 -14.99
N VAL A 197 -4.36 -10.18 -15.94
CA VAL A 197 -2.98 -10.64 -15.66
C VAL A 197 -2.04 -9.44 -15.66
N ASN A 198 -1.39 -9.18 -14.53
CA ASN A 198 -0.34 -8.17 -14.42
C ASN A 198 1.05 -8.75 -14.78
N PRO A 199 2.00 -7.90 -15.18
CA PRO A 199 3.41 -8.25 -15.21
C PRO A 199 3.89 -8.70 -13.83
N SER A 200 4.52 -9.88 -13.77
CA SER A 200 4.95 -10.49 -12.51
C SER A 200 6.07 -9.72 -11.82
N ASP A 201 6.73 -8.78 -12.51
CA ASP A 201 7.79 -7.94 -11.98
C ASP A 201 7.27 -6.67 -11.26
N ILE A 202 5.96 -6.56 -11.03
CA ILE A 202 5.36 -5.48 -10.23
C ILE A 202 5.22 -5.93 -8.76
N GLY A 203 5.76 -5.14 -7.84
CA GLY A 203 5.61 -5.36 -6.39
C GLY A 203 4.22 -4.97 -5.89
N GLY A 204 3.70 -5.64 -4.85
CA GLY A 204 2.33 -5.42 -4.36
C GLY A 204 2.03 -3.96 -4.01
N ARG A 205 2.86 -3.34 -3.15
CA ARG A 205 2.72 -1.93 -2.77
C ARG A 205 3.08 -0.91 -3.87
N TYR A 206 3.68 -1.37 -4.97
CA TYR A 206 4.00 -0.59 -6.18
C TYR A 206 3.02 -0.89 -7.34
N SER A 207 1.80 -1.37 -7.02
CA SER A 207 0.83 -1.86 -8.01
C SER A 207 -0.40 -0.96 -8.14
N ALA A 208 -0.40 0.22 -7.53
CA ALA A 208 -1.55 1.12 -7.50
C ALA A 208 -2.07 1.49 -8.91
N LEU A 209 -1.16 1.65 -9.87
CA LEU A 209 -1.49 1.99 -11.26
C LEU A 209 -1.56 0.78 -12.21
N SER A 210 -1.46 -0.44 -11.67
CA SER A 210 -1.63 -1.69 -12.41
C SER A 210 -3.11 -2.09 -12.49
N PHE A 211 -3.42 -3.29 -13.00
CA PHE A 211 -4.80 -3.81 -12.94
C PHE A 211 -5.34 -3.93 -11.51
N PHE A 212 -4.47 -4.05 -10.49
CA PHE A 212 -4.93 -4.06 -9.09
C PHE A 212 -5.69 -2.79 -8.72
N GLY A 213 -5.26 -1.62 -9.18
CA GLY A 213 -6.00 -0.37 -9.00
C GLY A 213 -7.02 -0.09 -10.10
N LEU A 214 -6.64 -0.31 -11.37
CA LEU A 214 -7.42 0.18 -12.50
C LEU A 214 -8.69 -0.64 -12.79
N VAL A 215 -8.71 -1.95 -12.48
CA VAL A 215 -9.93 -2.76 -12.66
C VAL A 215 -11.01 -2.30 -11.67
N PRO A 216 -10.75 -2.22 -10.34
CA PRO A 216 -11.69 -1.60 -9.41
C PRO A 216 -12.08 -0.16 -9.79
N ALA A 217 -11.11 0.68 -10.16
CA ALA A 217 -11.39 2.07 -10.57
C ALA A 217 -12.34 2.15 -11.75
N SER A 218 -12.16 1.30 -12.78
CA SER A 218 -13.07 1.24 -13.92
C SER A 218 -14.49 0.88 -13.52
N LEU A 219 -14.66 -0.06 -12.57
CA LEU A 219 -15.95 -0.51 -12.06
C LEU A 219 -16.63 0.51 -11.13
N MET A 220 -15.87 1.47 -10.60
CA MET A 220 -16.39 2.64 -9.89
C MET A 220 -16.75 3.80 -10.84
N GLY A 221 -16.46 3.67 -12.14
CA GLY A 221 -16.66 4.75 -13.11
C GLY A 221 -15.66 5.90 -12.99
N VAL A 222 -14.46 5.64 -12.46
CA VAL A 222 -13.38 6.62 -12.39
C VAL A 222 -12.90 6.99 -13.81
N ASP A 223 -12.64 8.29 -14.01
CA ASP A 223 -12.00 8.80 -15.22
C ASP A 223 -10.52 8.35 -15.28
N LEU A 224 -10.30 7.19 -15.91
CA LEU A 224 -8.97 6.59 -16.04
C LEU A 224 -8.04 7.43 -16.89
N ASP A 225 -8.55 8.16 -17.90
CA ASP A 225 -7.73 8.99 -18.78
C ASP A 225 -7.09 10.14 -17.98
N ARG A 226 -7.87 10.82 -17.13
CA ARG A 226 -7.34 11.87 -16.24
C ARG A 226 -6.38 11.31 -15.20
N LEU A 227 -6.72 10.19 -14.57
CA LEU A 227 -5.88 9.55 -13.55
C LEU A 227 -4.51 9.16 -14.15
N LEU A 228 -4.51 8.48 -15.30
CA LEU A 228 -3.29 8.01 -15.96
C LEU A 228 -2.50 9.14 -16.61
N SER A 229 -3.17 10.17 -17.13
CA SER A 229 -2.49 11.38 -17.64
C SER A 229 -1.73 12.11 -16.52
N SER A 230 -2.34 12.22 -15.33
CA SER A 230 -1.66 12.78 -14.16
C SER A 230 -0.46 11.94 -13.75
N ALA A 231 -0.60 10.61 -13.73
CA ALA A 231 0.50 9.69 -13.45
C ALA A 231 1.64 9.82 -14.47
N ARG A 232 1.31 9.93 -15.77
CA ARG A 232 2.29 10.12 -16.86
C ARG A 232 3.08 11.40 -16.68
N ALA A 233 2.41 12.52 -16.41
CA ALA A 233 3.08 13.79 -16.19
C ALA A 233 4.07 13.73 -15.02
N MET A 234 3.72 13.02 -13.94
CA MET A 234 4.65 12.80 -12.82
C MET A 234 5.81 11.88 -13.17
N ALA A 235 5.53 10.78 -13.89
CA ALA A 235 6.56 9.87 -14.37
C ALA A 235 7.60 10.61 -15.23
N ASP A 236 7.15 11.47 -16.15
CA ASP A 236 8.02 12.28 -16.99
C ASP A 236 8.81 13.32 -16.17
N ALA A 237 8.18 13.98 -15.19
CA ALA A 237 8.88 14.87 -14.26
C ALA A 237 9.95 14.12 -13.43
N CYS A 238 9.69 12.87 -13.06
CA CYS A 238 10.63 12.00 -12.37
C CYS A 238 11.78 11.47 -13.26
N ARG A 239 11.87 11.91 -14.53
CA ARG A 239 13.05 11.68 -15.39
C ARG A 239 14.09 12.80 -15.30
N ALA A 240 13.79 13.91 -14.64
CA ALA A 240 14.72 15.03 -14.53
C ALA A 240 16.09 14.60 -13.96
N ALA A 241 17.15 15.01 -14.64
CA ALA A 241 18.53 14.64 -14.33
C ALA A 241 19.01 15.28 -13.02
N ASP A 242 18.68 16.56 -12.80
CA ASP A 242 18.90 17.24 -11.53
C ASP A 242 17.97 16.64 -10.46
N PRO A 243 18.51 16.06 -9.35
CA PRO A 243 17.71 15.62 -8.23
C PRO A 243 16.71 16.67 -7.70
N ARG A 244 17.05 17.97 -7.73
CA ARG A 244 16.20 19.04 -7.18
C ARG A 244 14.98 19.32 -8.06
N GLY A 245 15.13 19.19 -9.37
CA GLY A 245 14.03 19.32 -10.34
C GLY A 245 13.20 18.05 -10.50
N ASN A 246 13.59 16.96 -9.84
CA ASN A 246 12.91 15.67 -9.90
C ASN A 246 12.05 15.47 -8.64
N PRO A 247 10.71 15.58 -8.73
CA PRO A 247 9.85 15.63 -7.54
C PRO A 247 9.92 14.36 -6.67
N GLY A 248 10.04 13.18 -7.28
CA GLY A 248 10.23 11.93 -6.55
C GLY A 248 11.58 11.88 -5.83
N ARG A 249 12.68 12.23 -6.51
CA ARG A 249 14.02 12.25 -5.89
C ARG A 249 14.17 13.35 -4.84
N ALA A 250 13.52 14.50 -5.02
CA ALA A 250 13.52 15.57 -4.04
C ALA A 250 12.82 15.17 -2.74
N LEU A 251 11.64 14.55 -2.85
CA LEU A 251 10.96 13.99 -1.69
C LEU A 251 11.78 12.86 -1.03
N GLY A 252 12.34 11.96 -1.84
CA GLY A 252 13.20 10.87 -1.35
C GLY A 252 14.49 11.36 -0.68
N ALA A 253 15.08 12.45 -1.16
CA ALA A 253 16.25 13.09 -0.55
C ALA A 253 15.92 13.69 0.81
N LEU A 254 14.78 14.38 0.95
CA LEU A 254 14.29 14.86 2.24
C LEU A 254 14.10 13.69 3.23
N MET A 255 13.40 12.63 2.79
CA MET A 255 13.13 11.45 3.61
C MET A 255 14.42 10.74 4.06
N GLY A 256 15.33 10.46 3.12
CA GLY A 256 16.59 9.79 3.41
C GLY A 256 17.54 10.64 4.27
N ALA A 257 17.67 11.93 3.98
CA ALA A 257 18.50 12.85 4.78
C ALA A 257 17.98 13.00 6.21
N ALA A 258 16.66 13.15 6.37
CA ALA A 258 16.05 13.23 7.69
C ALA A 258 16.34 11.96 8.51
N ALA A 259 16.05 10.78 7.96
CA ALA A 259 16.32 9.52 8.64
C ALA A 259 17.81 9.34 8.97
N GLY A 260 18.72 9.71 8.08
CA GLY A 260 20.17 9.69 8.32
C GLY A 260 20.65 10.61 9.45
N THR A 261 19.83 11.57 9.88
CA THR A 261 20.11 12.46 11.03
C THR A 261 19.37 12.08 12.31
N GLY A 262 18.73 10.91 12.35
CA GLY A 262 17.96 10.44 13.50
C GLY A 262 16.47 10.81 13.49
N ARG A 263 15.98 11.47 12.43
CA ARG A 263 14.56 11.83 12.25
C ARG A 263 13.82 10.71 11.52
N TYR A 264 13.57 9.61 12.22
CA TYR A 264 12.98 8.42 11.62
C TYR A 264 11.47 8.51 11.41
N LYS A 265 10.77 9.47 12.02
CA LYS A 265 9.31 9.56 11.93
C LYS A 265 8.89 10.57 10.86
N LEU A 266 8.13 10.11 9.87
CA LEU A 266 7.58 10.93 8.79
C LEU A 266 6.10 11.23 9.06
N THR A 267 5.81 12.40 9.60
CA THR A 267 4.42 12.82 9.87
C THR A 267 3.75 13.28 8.58
N LEU A 268 2.64 12.65 8.21
CA LEU A 268 1.83 13.00 7.05
C LEU A 268 0.68 13.90 7.50
N VAL A 269 0.75 15.17 7.14
CA VAL A 269 -0.31 16.16 7.43
C VAL A 269 -1.18 16.29 6.19
N VAL A 270 -2.19 15.42 6.12
CA VAL A 270 -3.14 15.33 5.01
C VAL A 270 -4.51 15.84 5.46
N PRO A 271 -5.26 16.60 4.63
CA PRO A 271 -6.65 16.94 4.92
C PRO A 271 -7.50 15.67 5.08
N ASP A 272 -8.57 15.72 5.87
CA ASP A 272 -9.44 14.56 6.16
C ASP A 272 -9.95 13.87 4.90
N ARG A 273 -10.26 14.65 3.85
CA ARG A 273 -10.71 14.12 2.53
C ARG A 273 -9.63 13.31 1.79
N LEU A 274 -8.39 13.35 2.24
CA LEU A 274 -7.25 12.59 1.74
C LEU A 274 -6.67 11.63 2.80
N ALA A 275 -7.37 11.38 3.91
CA ALA A 275 -6.86 10.52 4.99
C ALA A 275 -6.46 9.11 4.49
N SER A 276 -7.24 8.53 3.57
CA SER A 276 -6.93 7.22 2.96
C SER A 276 -5.65 7.23 2.14
N PHE A 277 -5.32 8.35 1.47
CA PHE A 277 -4.04 8.52 0.79
C PHE A 277 -2.86 8.48 1.77
N GLY A 278 -3.00 9.11 2.94
CA GLY A 278 -2.00 9.03 4.02
C GLY A 278 -1.73 7.58 4.46
N LEU A 279 -2.78 6.76 4.59
CA LEU A 279 -2.66 5.33 4.93
C LEU A 279 -1.96 4.50 3.83
N TRP A 280 -2.20 4.83 2.55
CA TRP A 280 -1.48 4.18 1.45
C TRP A 280 0.01 4.54 1.43
N VAL A 281 0.35 5.81 1.65
CA VAL A 281 1.74 6.24 1.80
C VAL A 281 2.39 5.54 3.00
N GLU A 282 1.65 5.39 4.11
CA GLU A 282 2.10 4.68 5.30
C GLU A 282 2.53 3.25 4.97
N GLN A 283 1.68 2.49 4.27
CA GLN A 283 2.03 1.15 3.80
C GLN A 283 3.28 1.17 2.92
N LEU A 284 3.29 2.03 1.88
CA LEU A 284 4.37 2.07 0.90
C LEU A 284 5.72 2.33 1.56
N VAL A 285 5.81 3.35 2.42
CA VAL A 285 7.05 3.76 3.06
C VAL A 285 7.47 2.78 4.15
N ALA A 286 6.57 2.35 5.02
CA ALA A 286 6.90 1.46 6.13
C ALA A 286 7.40 0.09 5.62
N GLU A 287 6.66 -0.54 4.70
CA GLU A 287 7.04 -1.87 4.18
C GLU A 287 8.30 -1.83 3.31
N SER A 288 8.57 -0.70 2.64
CA SER A 288 9.77 -0.55 1.81
C SER A 288 11.01 -0.22 2.64
N THR A 289 10.87 0.57 3.70
CA THR A 289 12.05 1.11 4.41
C THR A 289 12.37 0.42 5.72
N GLY A 290 11.39 -0.23 6.38
CA GLY A 290 11.58 -0.93 7.65
C GLY A 290 12.35 -2.24 7.49
N LYS A 291 13.67 -2.17 7.29
CA LYS A 291 14.57 -3.30 7.00
C LYS A 291 15.86 -3.17 7.80
N GLU A 292 16.44 -4.29 8.20
CA GLU A 292 17.82 -4.35 8.68
C GLU A 292 18.13 -3.38 9.85
N GLY A 293 17.14 -3.12 10.72
CA GLY A 293 17.27 -2.17 11.83
C GLY A 293 17.24 -0.69 11.43
N LYS A 294 16.99 -0.40 10.16
CA LYS A 294 16.78 0.94 9.60
C LYS A 294 15.31 1.12 9.19
N GLY A 295 14.93 2.35 8.91
CA GLY A 295 13.67 2.65 8.25
C GLY A 295 13.08 3.99 8.61
N ILE A 296 12.04 4.33 7.88
CA ILE A 296 11.20 5.49 8.12
C ILE A 296 9.87 4.97 8.66
N VAL A 297 9.42 5.56 9.77
CA VAL A 297 8.12 5.30 10.39
C VAL A 297 7.16 6.38 9.91
N PRO A 298 6.41 6.15 8.83
CA PRO A 298 5.33 7.05 8.45
C PRO A 298 4.25 7.06 9.53
N ILE A 299 3.67 8.22 9.77
CA ILE A 299 2.58 8.42 10.72
C ILE A 299 1.47 9.17 9.99
N ALA A 300 0.44 8.44 9.60
CA ALA A 300 -0.82 9.01 9.12
C ALA A 300 -1.73 9.36 10.30
N ASN A 301 -2.63 10.34 10.10
CA ASN A 301 -3.65 10.73 11.08
C ASN A 301 -3.08 11.10 12.47
N GLU A 302 -1.96 11.82 12.50
CA GLU A 302 -1.29 12.26 13.73
C GLU A 302 -2.23 13.11 14.60
N SER A 303 -2.23 12.87 15.90
CA SER A 303 -3.07 13.63 16.82
C SER A 303 -2.57 15.09 16.92
N PRO A 304 -3.46 16.09 16.92
CA PRO A 304 -3.08 17.48 17.23
C PRO A 304 -2.43 17.62 18.62
N LEU A 305 -2.68 16.68 19.54
CA LEU A 305 -2.10 16.65 20.89
C LEU A 305 -0.71 16.01 20.95
N ALA A 306 -0.20 15.49 19.82
CA ALA A 306 1.13 14.90 19.76
C ALA A 306 2.20 15.91 20.19
N ARG A 307 3.31 15.41 20.76
CA ARG A 307 4.50 16.20 21.06
C ARG A 307 5.57 15.86 20.02
N TYR A 308 6.12 16.88 19.40
CA TYR A 308 7.17 16.75 18.40
C TYR A 308 8.52 16.98 19.08
N GLY A 309 9.42 16.00 18.97
CA GLY A 309 10.83 16.17 19.31
C GLY A 309 11.66 16.35 18.04
N ASP A 310 12.97 16.24 18.19
CA ASP A 310 13.93 16.31 17.08
C ASP A 310 13.97 15.02 16.23
N ASP A 311 12.91 14.19 16.31
CA ASP A 311 12.78 12.89 15.65
C ASP A 311 11.87 12.92 14.40
N ARG A 312 11.42 14.11 14.00
CA ARG A 312 10.41 14.32 12.95
C ARG A 312 10.97 14.86 11.64
N ALA A 313 10.41 14.33 10.55
CA ALA A 313 10.25 15.00 9.26
C ALA A 313 8.76 15.03 8.91
N ALA A 314 8.36 15.88 7.97
CA ALA A 314 6.96 16.04 7.62
C ALA A 314 6.71 16.12 6.11
N VAL A 315 5.50 15.72 5.72
CA VAL A 315 4.93 16.05 4.42
C VAL A 315 3.54 16.60 4.64
N ALA A 316 3.29 17.82 4.19
CA ALA A 316 2.00 18.47 4.30
C ALA A 316 1.37 18.62 2.91
N VAL A 317 0.10 18.25 2.78
CA VAL A 317 -0.58 18.14 1.48
C VAL A 317 -1.74 19.13 1.40
N HIS A 318 -1.81 19.88 0.31
CA HIS A 318 -2.98 20.69 -0.05
C HIS A 318 -3.84 19.93 -1.05
N LYS A 319 -5.16 20.03 -0.91
CA LYS A 319 -6.14 19.52 -1.89
C LYS A 319 -6.92 20.68 -2.49
N GLY A 320 -6.53 21.13 -3.68
CA GLY A 320 -7.03 22.37 -4.26
C GLY A 320 -6.71 23.53 -3.32
N GLU A 321 -7.75 24.18 -2.80
CA GLU A 321 -7.66 25.26 -1.81
C GLU A 321 -7.75 24.76 -0.35
N GLU A 322 -8.06 23.48 -0.13
CA GLU A 322 -8.10 22.88 1.20
C GLU A 322 -6.67 22.69 1.72
N ALA A 323 -6.33 23.45 2.78
CA ALA A 323 -5.01 23.41 3.40
C ALA A 323 -4.86 22.24 4.38
N PRO A 324 -3.63 21.75 4.61
CA PRO A 324 -3.35 20.85 5.72
C PRO A 324 -3.62 21.54 7.07
N ASP A 325 -3.73 20.76 8.15
CA ASP A 325 -3.90 21.30 9.50
C ASP A 325 -2.74 22.26 9.86
N GLY A 326 -3.05 23.56 9.87
CA GLY A 326 -2.08 24.62 10.14
C GLY A 326 -1.45 24.51 11.53
N PHE A 327 -2.23 24.12 12.55
CA PHE A 327 -1.72 23.98 13.91
C PHE A 327 -0.66 22.88 14.00
N ILE A 328 -0.86 21.75 13.32
CA ILE A 328 0.15 20.70 13.23
C ILE A 328 1.38 21.18 12.44
N VAL A 329 1.17 21.82 11.29
CA VAL A 329 2.24 22.36 10.43
C VAL A 329 3.12 23.36 11.17
N GLU A 330 2.53 24.35 11.85
CA GLU A 330 3.27 25.34 12.64
C GLU A 330 4.11 24.69 13.74
N ARG A 331 3.57 23.67 14.42
CA ARG A 331 4.30 22.99 15.51
C ARG A 331 5.46 22.15 15.00
N LEU A 332 5.31 21.47 13.87
CA LEU A 332 6.41 20.76 13.20
C LEU A 332 7.48 21.74 12.71
N ARG A 333 7.08 22.88 12.15
CA ARG A 333 8.00 23.95 11.76
C ARG A 333 8.75 24.52 12.97
N ALA A 334 8.06 24.75 14.07
CA ALA A 334 8.66 25.24 15.32
C ALA A 334 9.64 24.25 15.96
N SER A 335 9.47 22.94 15.74
CA SER A 335 10.47 21.93 16.15
C SER A 335 11.66 21.83 15.19
N GLY A 336 11.70 22.64 14.13
CA GLY A 336 12.76 22.61 13.12
C GLY A 336 12.71 21.39 12.19
N ALA A 337 11.57 20.68 12.13
CA ALA A 337 11.43 19.51 11.27
C ALA A 337 11.58 19.90 9.78
N PRO A 338 12.37 19.18 8.98
CA PRO A 338 12.30 19.31 7.53
C PRO A 338 10.93 18.90 7.03
N MET A 339 10.39 19.65 6.08
CA MET A 339 9.02 19.47 5.60
C MET A 339 8.93 19.63 4.09
N ALA A 340 8.22 18.72 3.43
CA ALA A 340 7.80 18.89 2.04
C ALA A 340 6.35 19.41 1.99
N MET A 341 6.09 20.39 1.13
CA MET A 341 4.74 20.87 0.84
C MET A 341 4.32 20.35 -0.53
N LEU A 342 3.24 19.56 -0.57
CA LEU A 342 2.65 19.02 -1.78
C LEU A 342 1.33 19.72 -2.08
N ARG A 343 1.02 19.93 -3.36
CA ARG A 343 -0.30 20.39 -3.81
C ARG A 343 -0.90 19.43 -4.82
N MET A 344 -2.02 18.83 -4.45
CA MET A 344 -2.90 18.07 -5.32
C MET A 344 -3.99 19.03 -5.85
N PRO A 345 -3.93 19.51 -7.09
CA PRO A 345 -4.88 20.51 -7.59
C PRO A 345 -6.33 20.00 -7.63
N ASP A 346 -6.51 18.71 -7.89
CA ASP A 346 -7.79 18.02 -7.86
C ASP A 346 -7.60 16.56 -7.41
N ALA A 347 -8.69 15.81 -7.36
CA ALA A 347 -8.66 14.41 -6.95
C ALA A 347 -7.94 13.50 -7.97
N ALA A 348 -7.93 13.85 -9.26
CA ALA A 348 -7.25 13.06 -10.30
C ALA A 348 -5.71 13.14 -10.16
N ALA A 349 -5.20 14.17 -9.48
CA ALA A 349 -3.79 14.27 -9.09
C ALA A 349 -3.30 13.07 -8.26
N LEU A 350 -4.20 12.26 -7.70
CA LEU A 350 -3.87 11.01 -7.03
C LEU A 350 -2.98 10.08 -7.89
N GLY A 351 -3.20 10.05 -9.22
CA GLY A 351 -2.35 9.28 -10.14
C GLY A 351 -0.90 9.77 -10.16
N ALA A 352 -0.69 11.09 -10.10
CA ALA A 352 0.66 11.65 -9.95
C ALA A 352 1.29 11.25 -8.61
N GLU A 353 0.54 11.36 -7.51
CA GLU A 353 1.09 11.06 -6.19
C GLU A 353 1.45 9.58 -6.02
N PHE A 354 0.67 8.64 -6.56
CA PHE A 354 1.08 7.23 -6.57
C PHE A 354 2.49 7.05 -7.15
N PHE A 355 2.76 7.63 -8.33
CA PHE A 355 4.06 7.50 -8.96
C PHE A 355 5.17 8.29 -8.25
N ARG A 356 4.89 9.51 -7.77
CA ARG A 356 5.87 10.34 -7.05
C ARG A 356 6.37 9.61 -5.80
N TRP A 357 5.46 9.05 -5.02
CA TRP A 357 5.79 8.38 -3.76
C TRP A 357 6.51 7.05 -3.98
N GLU A 358 6.20 6.31 -5.05
CA GLU A 358 6.97 5.13 -5.45
C GLU A 358 8.44 5.48 -5.75
N VAL A 359 8.70 6.55 -6.53
CA VAL A 359 10.05 7.04 -6.81
C VAL A 359 10.74 7.57 -5.55
N ALA A 360 10.02 8.33 -4.71
CA ALA A 360 10.56 8.90 -3.47
C ALA A 360 10.97 7.81 -2.48
N THR A 361 10.15 6.78 -2.33
CA THR A 361 10.42 5.64 -1.46
C THR A 361 11.63 4.85 -1.95
N ALA A 362 11.74 4.65 -3.27
CA ALA A 362 12.90 4.00 -3.86
C ALA A 362 14.20 4.81 -3.64
N ALA A 363 14.16 6.13 -3.84
CA ALA A 363 15.31 7.02 -3.59
C ALA A 363 15.71 7.05 -2.10
N ALA A 364 14.73 7.14 -1.19
CA ALA A 364 14.97 7.08 0.25
C ALA A 364 15.58 5.73 0.68
N GLY A 365 15.04 4.62 0.18
CA GLY A 365 15.60 3.28 0.41
C GLY A 365 17.04 3.18 -0.07
N ARG A 366 17.36 3.76 -1.23
CA ARG A 366 18.74 3.79 -1.71
C ARG A 366 19.67 4.59 -0.78
N LEU A 367 19.24 5.76 -0.32
CA LEU A 367 20.02 6.61 0.60
C LEU A 367 20.23 5.94 1.98
N LEU A 368 19.28 5.10 2.40
CA LEU A 368 19.38 4.30 3.61
C LEU A 368 20.19 3.00 3.43
N ASP A 369 20.63 2.71 2.21
CA ASP A 369 21.37 1.50 1.86
C ASP A 369 20.60 0.23 2.26
N ILE A 370 19.37 0.13 1.74
CA ILE A 370 18.46 -1.01 1.89
C ILE A 370 17.79 -1.33 0.56
N ASN A 371 17.26 -2.54 0.42
CA ASN A 371 16.40 -2.92 -0.70
C ASN A 371 14.95 -2.47 -0.45
N PRO A 372 14.41 -1.47 -1.17
CA PRO A 372 13.05 -0.97 -0.92
C PRO A 372 11.95 -1.90 -1.48
N PHE A 373 12.31 -2.95 -2.21
CA PHE A 373 11.36 -3.74 -3.02
C PHE A 373 11.01 -5.12 -2.46
N ASP A 374 11.70 -5.58 -1.41
CA ASP A 374 11.42 -6.88 -0.79
C ASP A 374 10.47 -6.81 0.42
N GLU A 375 10.12 -7.96 0.98
CA GLU A 375 9.14 -8.07 2.08
C GLU A 375 9.39 -9.30 3.00
N PRO A 376 10.60 -9.50 3.55
CA PRO A 376 10.91 -10.71 4.32
C PRO A 376 9.98 -10.94 5.53
N ASN A 377 9.60 -9.89 6.25
CA ASN A 377 8.76 -10.04 7.46
C ASN A 377 7.30 -10.41 7.16
N VAL A 378 6.78 -10.09 5.97
CA VAL A 378 5.44 -10.53 5.54
C VAL A 378 5.40 -12.05 5.40
N GLN A 379 6.47 -12.63 4.85
CA GLN A 379 6.57 -14.08 4.74
C GLN A 379 6.66 -14.76 6.12
N GLN A 380 7.43 -14.18 7.04
CA GLN A 380 7.54 -14.68 8.42
C GLN A 380 6.17 -14.74 9.12
N ALA A 381 5.33 -13.71 8.99
CA ALA A 381 3.99 -13.71 9.56
C ALA A 381 3.09 -14.78 8.95
N LYS A 382 3.17 -14.99 7.63
CA LYS A 382 2.43 -16.05 6.92
C LYS A 382 2.85 -17.44 7.41
N ASP A 383 4.15 -17.69 7.53
CA ASP A 383 4.68 -18.97 7.98
C ASP A 383 4.24 -19.28 9.42
N ALA A 384 4.27 -18.28 10.31
CA ALA A 384 3.79 -18.42 11.69
C ALA A 384 2.29 -18.74 11.75
N THR A 385 1.47 -18.03 10.98
CA THR A 385 0.02 -18.29 10.89
C THR A 385 -0.25 -19.70 10.32
N MET A 386 0.47 -20.12 9.28
CA MET A 386 0.33 -21.45 8.70
C MET A 386 0.72 -22.56 9.68
N ALA A 387 1.77 -22.35 10.48
CA ALA A 387 2.13 -23.29 11.54
C ALA A 387 0.99 -23.46 12.56
N LEU A 388 0.39 -22.35 13.02
CA LEU A 388 -0.76 -22.39 13.93
C LEU A 388 -1.97 -23.11 13.33
N LEU A 389 -2.30 -22.80 12.06
CA LEU A 389 -3.41 -23.43 11.35
C LEU A 389 -3.18 -24.93 11.11
N SER A 390 -1.94 -25.34 10.83
CA SER A 390 -1.59 -26.75 10.62
C SER A 390 -1.82 -27.63 11.86
N THR A 391 -1.71 -27.05 13.06
CA THR A 391 -2.08 -27.70 14.33
C THR A 391 -3.58 -27.59 14.59
N TYR A 392 -4.17 -26.41 14.38
CA TYR A 392 -5.57 -26.18 14.70
C TYR A 392 -6.54 -27.00 13.85
N VAL A 393 -6.28 -27.17 12.56
CA VAL A 393 -7.19 -27.90 11.64
C VAL A 393 -7.46 -29.34 12.11
N PRO A 394 -6.45 -30.19 12.41
CA PRO A 394 -6.68 -31.54 12.92
C PRO A 394 -7.11 -31.57 14.39
N GLU A 395 -6.51 -30.75 15.26
CA GLU A 395 -6.70 -30.88 16.72
C GLU A 395 -7.89 -30.07 17.26
N ARG A 396 -8.41 -29.12 16.47
CA ARG A 396 -9.40 -28.11 16.89
C ARG A 396 -8.96 -27.31 18.12
N ARG A 397 -7.64 -27.25 18.37
CA ARG A 397 -7.01 -26.56 19.48
C ARG A 397 -5.76 -25.83 19.00
N LEU A 398 -5.61 -24.58 19.41
CA LEU A 398 -4.39 -23.81 19.13
C LEU A 398 -3.28 -24.24 20.09
N PRO A 399 -2.00 -24.24 19.66
CA PRO A 399 -0.86 -24.62 20.48
C PRO A 399 -0.46 -23.49 21.44
N PHE A 400 -1.42 -22.97 22.20
CA PHE A 400 -1.11 -22.03 23.27
C PHE A 400 -0.33 -22.75 24.37
N PRO A 401 0.74 -22.13 24.92
CA PRO A 401 1.39 -22.66 26.11
C PRO A 401 0.40 -22.70 27.26
N GLU A 402 0.62 -23.62 28.20
CA GLU A 402 -0.06 -23.53 29.50
C GLU A 402 0.20 -22.15 30.12
N PRO A 403 -0.83 -21.48 30.64
CA PRO A 403 -0.66 -20.15 31.22
C PRO A 403 0.23 -20.23 32.47
N HIS A 404 1.11 -19.26 32.64
CA HIS A 404 1.93 -19.16 33.86
C HIS A 404 1.08 -18.77 35.07
N ALA A 405 -0.01 -18.04 34.86
CA ALA A 405 -1.01 -17.77 35.90
C ALA A 405 -2.41 -17.65 35.30
N SER A 406 -3.42 -18.01 36.09
CA SER A 406 -4.83 -17.84 35.74
C SER A 406 -5.62 -17.34 36.94
N ARG A 407 -6.47 -16.33 36.76
CA ARG A 407 -7.38 -15.81 37.81
C ARG A 407 -8.61 -15.18 37.18
N ASN A 408 -9.80 -15.45 37.74
CA ASN A 408 -11.08 -14.85 37.31
C ASN A 408 -11.33 -14.93 35.79
N GLY A 409 -10.96 -16.04 35.15
CA GLY A 409 -11.13 -16.23 33.69
C GLY A 409 -10.05 -15.58 32.82
N VAL A 410 -9.12 -14.81 33.40
CA VAL A 410 -7.95 -14.27 32.70
C VAL A 410 -6.79 -15.26 32.79
N ARG A 411 -6.18 -15.57 31.65
CA ARG A 411 -4.99 -16.42 31.52
C ARG A 411 -3.81 -15.56 31.07
N LEU A 412 -2.68 -15.65 31.77
CA LEU A 412 -1.47 -14.91 31.47
C LEU A 412 -0.36 -15.85 31.04
N THR A 413 0.17 -15.61 29.84
CA THR A 413 1.36 -16.29 29.32
C THR A 413 2.42 -15.23 29.05
N LEU A 414 3.65 -15.47 29.50
CA LEU A 414 4.79 -14.58 29.30
C LEU A 414 5.77 -15.27 28.36
N SER A 415 6.50 -14.50 27.56
CA SER A 415 7.65 -15.05 26.83
C SER A 415 8.76 -15.42 27.82
N GLN A 416 9.64 -16.33 27.43
CA GLN A 416 10.79 -16.73 28.24
C GLN A 416 11.63 -15.53 28.68
N ALA A 417 11.91 -14.60 27.76
CA ALA A 417 12.64 -13.37 28.06
C ALA A 417 11.89 -12.46 29.06
N ALA A 418 10.55 -12.41 29.00
CA ALA A 418 9.77 -11.67 29.98
C ALA A 418 9.83 -12.33 31.36
N LEU A 419 9.78 -13.66 31.45
CA LEU A 419 9.95 -14.39 32.72
C LEU A 419 11.32 -14.16 33.33
N GLU A 420 12.38 -14.24 32.53
CA GLU A 420 13.76 -14.01 32.99
C GLU A 420 13.95 -12.59 33.52
N ARG A 421 13.36 -11.59 32.85
CA ARG A 421 13.44 -10.19 33.27
C ARG A 421 12.57 -9.87 34.49
N LEU A 422 11.40 -10.47 34.58
CA LEU A 422 10.38 -10.11 35.57
C LEU A 422 10.41 -11.00 36.81
N GLY A 423 10.99 -12.20 36.74
CA GLY A 423 10.98 -13.20 37.81
C GLY A 423 9.75 -14.13 37.77
N SER A 424 9.90 -15.33 38.33
CA SER A 424 8.91 -16.42 38.23
C SER A 424 7.57 -16.15 38.91
N ASP A 425 7.53 -15.35 39.97
CA ASP A 425 6.31 -15.08 40.77
C ASP A 425 5.48 -13.91 40.21
N THR A 426 5.93 -13.32 39.12
CA THR A 426 5.34 -12.10 38.55
C THR A 426 4.01 -12.34 37.82
N PRO A 427 3.79 -13.46 37.11
CA PRO A 427 2.49 -13.77 36.52
C PRO A 427 1.33 -13.70 37.52
N GLU A 428 1.48 -14.25 38.73
CA GLU A 428 0.45 -14.17 39.76
C GLU A 428 0.26 -12.76 40.29
N ARG A 429 1.33 -11.95 40.36
CA ARG A 429 1.24 -10.53 40.79
C ARG A 429 0.47 -9.67 39.77
N PHE A 430 0.64 -9.91 38.47
CA PHE A 430 -0.13 -9.18 37.45
C PHE A 430 -1.62 -9.46 37.53
N LEU A 431 -2.00 -10.70 37.88
CA LEU A 431 -3.40 -11.08 38.04
C LEU A 431 -3.94 -10.79 39.45
N ARG A 432 -3.13 -10.21 40.36
CA ARG A 432 -3.56 -9.88 41.73
C ARG A 432 -4.43 -8.63 41.84
N VAL A 433 -4.46 -7.79 40.82
CA VAL A 433 -5.21 -6.52 40.76
C VAL A 433 -6.71 -6.74 40.79
#